data_AF-A0A0D8J9R4-F1
#
_entry.id   AF-A0A0D8J9R4-F1
#
_cell.length_a   1.000
_cell.length_b   1.000
_cell.length_c   1.000
_cell.angle_alpha   90.00
_cell.angle_beta   90.00
_cell.angle_gamma   90.00
#
_symmetry.space_group_name_H-M   'P 1'
#
loop_
_entity.id
_entity.type
_entity.pdbx_description
1 polymer ?
#
loop_
_entity_poly.entity_id
_entity_poly.type
_entity_poly.pdbx_seq_one_letter_code
_entity_poly.pdbx_strand_id
1 'polypeptide(L)'
;MREINEFITDQTGLSAATQHKIIISILILIFLSIIRLLILRIVWRQTQNVKIRYSWKRALSFIIPFSGLILISAVWIHAFEEFGTFLGLFTAGIAIALKDPITNLAGWFFIVVRKPFHVGDRVQVGPHTGDVIDIRLFQFTILEIGNWVDADQSTGRIIHMPNGKVFLEPQANFSTGFEYIWNEMKVNITFESNWQKAKDILDQIIHDYSKDIHIKAQKEIQEASKNYMIYYKHLTPIVYTKVMDFGVRLTIRYLCNPRQRRGSENTIWQNILTAFNKEPDIQFAYPTTRFYKAGEATNAQQRNL
;
A
#
# COMPACT_ATOMS: atom_id res chain seq x y z
N MET A 1 -57.65 -17.65 -30.40
CA MET A 1 -56.28 -17.08 -30.36
C MET A 1 -56.00 -16.18 -31.57
N ARG A 2 -56.28 -16.59 -32.81
CA ARG A 2 -56.04 -15.74 -34.01
C ARG A 2 -56.91 -14.47 -34.07
N GLU A 3 -58.21 -14.59 -33.83
CA GLU A 3 -59.15 -13.46 -33.85
C GLU A 3 -58.87 -12.42 -32.75
N ILE A 4 -58.40 -12.86 -31.57
CA ILE A 4 -58.04 -11.96 -30.45
C ILE A 4 -56.76 -11.20 -30.78
N ASN A 5 -55.77 -11.87 -31.37
CA ASN A 5 -54.52 -11.21 -31.76
C ASN A 5 -54.75 -10.18 -32.88
N GLU A 6 -55.62 -10.48 -33.85
CA GLU A 6 -55.98 -9.56 -34.96
C GLU A 6 -56.74 -8.33 -34.44
N PHE A 7 -57.69 -8.50 -33.51
CA PHE A 7 -58.41 -7.38 -32.88
C PHE A 7 -57.50 -6.44 -32.06
N ILE A 8 -56.53 -7.01 -31.33
CA ILE A 8 -55.60 -6.21 -30.52
C ILE A 8 -54.59 -5.48 -31.43
N THR A 9 -54.13 -6.10 -32.52
CA THR A 9 -53.23 -5.45 -33.47
C THR A 9 -53.90 -4.27 -34.18
N ASP A 10 -55.19 -4.38 -34.53
CA ASP A 10 -55.95 -3.31 -35.20
C ASP A 10 -56.21 -2.09 -34.28
N GLN A 11 -56.42 -2.33 -32.98
CA GLN A 11 -56.69 -1.25 -32.01
C GLN A 11 -55.44 -0.63 -31.36
N THR A 12 -54.34 -1.39 -31.23
CA THR A 12 -53.13 -0.94 -30.50
C THR A 12 -51.91 -0.73 -31.37
N GLY A 13 -51.92 -1.20 -32.62
CA GLY A 13 -50.76 -1.20 -33.50
C GLY A 13 -49.62 -2.13 -33.07
N LEU A 14 -49.80 -2.93 -32.01
CA LEU A 14 -48.77 -3.82 -31.47
C LEU A 14 -48.71 -5.14 -32.25
N SER A 15 -47.52 -5.52 -32.70
CA SER A 15 -47.25 -6.82 -33.31
C SER A 15 -47.58 -7.97 -32.34
N ALA A 16 -48.09 -9.08 -32.88
CA ALA A 16 -48.39 -10.30 -32.11
C ALA A 16 -47.17 -10.83 -31.34
N ALA A 17 -45.94 -10.59 -31.85
CA ALA A 17 -44.71 -10.93 -31.16
C ALA A 17 -44.49 -10.10 -29.88
N THR A 18 -44.81 -8.81 -29.91
CA THR A 18 -44.70 -7.91 -28.75
C THR A 18 -45.76 -8.25 -27.71
N GLN A 19 -46.98 -8.56 -28.13
CA GLN A 19 -48.04 -9.02 -27.24
C GLN A 19 -47.63 -10.29 -26.47
N HIS A 20 -47.01 -11.26 -27.16
CA HIS A 20 -46.50 -12.48 -26.52
C HIS A 20 -45.41 -12.20 -25.48
N LYS A 21 -44.45 -11.29 -25.78
CA LYS A 21 -43.40 -10.87 -24.84
C LYS A 21 -43.96 -10.18 -23.59
N ILE A 22 -44.97 -9.34 -23.75
CA ILE A 22 -45.67 -8.68 -22.63
C ILE A 22 -46.34 -9.73 -21.74
N ILE A 23 -47.05 -10.69 -22.33
CA ILE A 23 -47.70 -11.77 -21.58
C ILE A 23 -46.67 -12.58 -20.80
N ILE A 24 -45.55 -12.98 -21.42
CA ILE A 24 -44.47 -13.69 -20.73
C ILE A 24 -43.88 -12.86 -19.59
N SER A 25 -43.67 -11.55 -19.78
CA SER A 25 -43.13 -10.66 -18.75
C SER A 25 -44.07 -10.56 -17.55
N ILE A 26 -45.38 -10.46 -17.80
CA ILE A 26 -46.41 -10.48 -16.75
C ILE A 26 -46.41 -11.83 -16.03
N LEU A 27 -46.31 -12.94 -16.76
CA LEU A 27 -46.22 -14.28 -16.17
C LEU A 27 -44.98 -14.44 -15.28
N ILE A 28 -43.82 -13.91 -15.69
CA ILE A 28 -42.60 -13.89 -14.87
C ILE A 28 -42.82 -13.10 -13.58
N LEU A 29 -43.40 -11.90 -13.66
CA LEU A 29 -43.68 -11.08 -12.47
C LEU A 29 -44.65 -11.76 -11.51
N ILE A 30 -45.69 -12.39 -12.04
CA ILE A 30 -46.64 -13.18 -11.26
C ILE A 30 -45.93 -14.37 -10.61
N PHE A 31 -45.14 -15.13 -11.39
CA PHE A 31 -44.40 -16.29 -10.90
C PHE A 31 -43.41 -15.92 -9.78
N LEU A 32 -42.62 -14.87 -9.96
CA LEU A 32 -41.69 -14.37 -8.94
C LEU A 32 -42.41 -13.86 -7.69
N SER A 33 -43.57 -13.22 -7.87
CA SER A 33 -44.42 -12.77 -6.76
C SER A 33 -44.98 -13.97 -5.98
N ILE A 34 -45.42 -15.02 -6.67
CA ILE A 34 -45.87 -16.27 -6.06
C ILE A 34 -44.72 -16.94 -5.30
N ILE A 35 -43.53 -17.07 -5.90
CA ILE A 35 -42.34 -17.60 -5.22
C ILE A 35 -42.06 -16.82 -3.94
N ARG A 36 -42.04 -15.49 -4.00
CA ARG A 36 -41.82 -14.64 -2.83
C ARG A 36 -42.85 -14.93 -1.73
N LEU A 37 -44.12 -15.02 -2.08
CA LEU A 37 -45.20 -15.33 -1.14
C LEU A 37 -45.04 -16.73 -0.54
N LEU A 38 -44.70 -17.74 -1.35
CA LEU A 38 -44.50 -19.11 -0.89
C LEU A 38 -43.32 -19.22 0.07
N ILE A 39 -42.17 -18.64 -0.27
CA ILE A 39 -40.98 -18.64 0.60
C ILE A 39 -41.30 -17.95 1.92
N LEU A 40 -41.93 -16.76 1.89
CA LEU A 40 -42.30 -16.05 3.13
C LEU A 40 -43.32 -16.84 3.96
N ARG A 41 -44.28 -17.53 3.32
CA ARG A 41 -45.26 -18.36 4.00
C ARG A 41 -44.62 -19.58 4.68
N ILE A 42 -43.65 -20.22 4.01
CA ILE A 42 -42.89 -21.34 4.56
C ILE A 42 -42.05 -20.87 5.76
N VAL A 43 -41.33 -19.75 5.61
CA VAL A 43 -40.51 -19.18 6.69
C VAL A 43 -41.38 -18.81 7.90
N TRP A 44 -42.55 -18.20 7.69
CA TRP A 44 -43.48 -17.89 8.78
C TRP A 44 -44.05 -19.12 9.48
N ARG A 45 -44.25 -20.23 8.76
CA ARG A 45 -44.68 -21.51 9.35
C ARG A 45 -43.58 -22.24 10.12
N GLN A 46 -42.33 -22.19 9.65
CA GLN A 46 -41.24 -22.98 10.23
C GLN A 46 -40.52 -22.30 11.41
N THR A 47 -40.52 -20.97 11.50
CA THR A 47 -39.81 -20.27 12.59
C THR A 47 -40.59 -19.11 13.14
N GLN A 48 -40.60 -18.96 14.47
CA GLN A 48 -41.14 -17.80 15.20
C GLN A 48 -40.06 -16.73 15.48
N ASN A 49 -38.80 -16.97 15.10
CA ASN A 49 -37.71 -16.04 15.36
C ASN A 49 -37.80 -14.81 14.45
N VAL A 50 -38.01 -13.64 15.06
CA VAL A 50 -38.18 -12.35 14.37
C VAL A 50 -36.96 -11.98 13.51
N LYS A 51 -35.73 -12.27 13.97
CA LYS A 51 -34.50 -11.96 13.23
C LYS A 51 -34.41 -12.75 11.93
N ILE A 52 -34.74 -14.05 11.96
CA ILE A 52 -34.73 -14.91 10.77
C ILE A 52 -35.78 -14.45 9.75
N ARG A 53 -37.00 -14.16 10.22
CA ARG A 53 -38.08 -13.64 9.36
C ARG A 53 -37.70 -12.32 8.69
N TYR A 54 -37.07 -11.40 9.44
CA TYR A 54 -36.61 -10.12 8.92
C TYR A 54 -35.51 -10.29 7.87
N SER A 55 -34.50 -11.13 8.12
CA SER A 55 -33.41 -11.41 7.18
C SER A 55 -33.92 -11.98 5.85
N TRP A 56 -34.86 -12.95 5.88
CA TRP A 56 -35.48 -13.49 4.67
C TRP A 56 -36.29 -12.45 3.90
N LYS A 57 -37.09 -11.63 4.61
CA LYS A 57 -37.83 -10.53 3.99
C LYS A 57 -36.89 -9.54 3.31
N ARG A 58 -35.79 -9.16 3.97
CA ARG A 58 -34.79 -8.23 3.43
C ARG A 58 -34.08 -8.83 2.21
N ALA A 59 -33.62 -10.08 2.30
CA ALA A 59 -32.97 -10.78 1.20
C ALA A 59 -33.89 -10.88 -0.03
N LEU A 60 -35.14 -11.34 0.15
CA LEU A 60 -36.11 -11.43 -0.96
C LEU A 60 -36.48 -10.07 -1.55
N SER A 61 -36.42 -8.99 -0.76
CA SER A 61 -36.66 -7.63 -1.26
C SER A 61 -35.60 -7.13 -2.23
N PHE A 62 -34.39 -7.70 -2.20
CA PHE A 62 -33.33 -7.41 -3.18
C PHE A 62 -33.26 -8.48 -4.27
N ILE A 63 -33.34 -9.76 -3.90
CA ILE A 63 -33.16 -10.88 -4.82
C ILE A 63 -34.30 -10.97 -5.85
N ILE A 64 -35.56 -10.86 -5.43
CA ILE A 64 -36.71 -10.99 -6.34
C ILE A 64 -36.72 -9.91 -7.44
N PRO A 65 -36.61 -8.60 -7.14
CA PRO A 65 -36.56 -7.60 -8.20
C PRO A 65 -35.31 -7.71 -9.07
N PHE A 66 -34.16 -8.09 -8.51
CA PHE A 66 -32.93 -8.30 -9.29
C PHE A 66 -33.07 -9.47 -10.28
N SER A 67 -33.63 -10.62 -9.85
CA SER A 67 -33.94 -11.73 -10.74
C SER A 67 -35.00 -11.37 -11.78
N GLY A 68 -36.01 -10.59 -11.39
CA GLY A 68 -37.03 -10.08 -12.31
C GLY A 68 -36.43 -9.21 -13.41
N LEU A 69 -35.51 -8.32 -13.06
CA LEU A 69 -34.78 -7.49 -14.01
C LEU A 69 -34.04 -8.36 -15.03
N ILE A 70 -33.32 -9.39 -14.59
CA ILE A 70 -32.56 -10.30 -15.46
C ILE A 70 -33.49 -11.08 -16.41
N LEU A 71 -34.53 -11.72 -15.86
CA LEU A 71 -35.45 -12.56 -16.65
C LEU A 71 -36.26 -11.75 -17.66
N ILE A 72 -36.75 -10.58 -17.28
CA ILE A 72 -37.47 -9.69 -18.21
C ILE A 72 -36.49 -9.20 -19.27
N SER A 73 -35.27 -8.81 -18.90
CA SER A 73 -34.25 -8.40 -19.87
C SER A 73 -33.97 -9.50 -20.91
N ALA A 74 -33.94 -10.77 -20.52
CA ALA A 74 -33.76 -11.90 -21.42
C ALA A 74 -34.93 -12.07 -22.43
N VAL A 75 -36.19 -11.88 -22.00
CA VAL A 75 -37.37 -11.96 -22.88
C VAL A 75 -37.35 -10.87 -23.96
N TRP A 76 -36.84 -9.70 -23.61
CA TRP A 76 -36.81 -8.55 -24.50
C TRP A 76 -35.52 -8.42 -25.31
N ILE A 77 -34.53 -9.29 -25.09
CA ILE A 77 -33.18 -9.15 -25.67
C ILE A 77 -33.19 -9.08 -27.22
N HIS A 78 -34.11 -9.79 -27.89
CA HIS A 78 -34.26 -9.75 -29.36
C HIS A 78 -35.09 -8.55 -29.85
N ALA A 79 -35.91 -7.92 -28.98
CA ALA A 79 -36.53 -6.63 -29.32
C ALA A 79 -35.52 -5.48 -29.32
N PHE A 80 -34.37 -5.68 -28.66
CA PHE A 80 -33.29 -4.72 -28.59
C PHE A 80 -32.21 -4.91 -29.66
N GLU A 81 -32.38 -5.84 -30.62
CA GLU A 81 -31.42 -5.98 -31.74
C GLU A 81 -31.27 -4.67 -32.53
N GLU A 82 -32.38 -3.94 -32.75
CA GLU A 82 -32.36 -2.60 -33.35
C GLU A 82 -31.70 -1.53 -32.46
N PHE A 83 -31.66 -1.77 -31.14
CA PHE A 83 -30.98 -0.93 -30.14
C PHE A 83 -29.57 -1.42 -29.82
N GLY A 84 -29.04 -2.45 -30.50
CA GLY A 84 -27.75 -3.06 -30.18
C GLY A 84 -26.61 -2.04 -30.16
N THR A 85 -26.60 -1.10 -31.12
CA THR A 85 -25.63 0.00 -31.18
C THR A 85 -25.78 0.96 -30.00
N PHE A 86 -27.01 1.31 -29.62
CA PHE A 86 -27.27 2.16 -28.46
C PHE A 86 -26.86 1.48 -27.15
N LEU A 87 -27.21 0.20 -26.98
CA LEU A 87 -26.89 -0.56 -25.80
C LEU A 87 -25.37 -0.78 -25.68
N GLY A 88 -24.69 -1.05 -26.79
CA GLY A 88 -23.23 -1.14 -26.85
C GLY A 88 -22.55 0.17 -26.44
N LEU A 89 -23.01 1.31 -26.98
CA LEU A 89 -22.50 2.63 -26.60
C LEU A 89 -22.79 2.96 -25.13
N PHE A 90 -24.00 2.64 -24.65
CA PHE A 90 -24.41 2.85 -23.27
C PHE A 90 -23.57 2.01 -22.30
N THR A 91 -23.36 0.72 -22.60
CA THR A 91 -22.50 -0.17 -21.80
C THR A 91 -21.05 0.29 -21.83
N ALA A 92 -20.53 0.75 -22.97
CA ALA A 92 -19.18 1.32 -23.06
C ALA A 92 -19.05 2.58 -22.17
N GLY A 93 -20.05 3.46 -22.19
CA GLY A 93 -20.11 4.63 -21.32
C GLY A 93 -20.11 4.27 -19.84
N ILE A 94 -20.92 3.29 -19.43
CA ILE A 94 -20.93 2.77 -18.06
C ILE A 94 -19.58 2.15 -17.69
N ALA A 95 -18.98 1.36 -18.57
CA ALA A 95 -17.69 0.71 -18.32
C ALA A 95 -16.57 1.74 -18.08
N ILE A 96 -16.56 2.81 -18.89
CA ILE A 96 -15.62 3.94 -18.71
C ILE A 96 -15.89 4.65 -17.39
N ALA A 97 -17.15 4.95 -17.07
CA ALA A 97 -17.52 5.63 -15.83
C ALA A 97 -17.20 4.81 -14.57
N LEU A 98 -17.33 3.48 -14.64
CA LEU A 98 -17.09 2.56 -13.52
C LEU A 98 -15.66 2.00 -13.48
N LYS A 99 -14.78 2.42 -14.39
CA LYS A 99 -13.40 1.95 -14.47
C LYS A 99 -12.70 2.02 -13.11
N ASP A 100 -12.76 3.16 -12.43
CA ASP A 100 -12.02 3.36 -11.18
C ASP A 100 -12.60 2.55 -10.00
N PRO A 101 -13.91 2.52 -9.74
CA PRO A 101 -14.50 1.60 -8.75
C PRO A 101 -14.15 0.13 -9.01
N ILE A 102 -14.25 -0.33 -10.26
CA ILE A 102 -13.91 -1.71 -10.63
C ILE A 102 -12.42 -1.98 -10.40
N THR A 103 -11.55 -1.05 -10.77
CA THR A 103 -10.10 -1.16 -10.54
C THR A 103 -9.76 -1.23 -9.05
N ASN A 104 -10.46 -0.45 -8.21
CA ASN A 104 -10.29 -0.51 -6.76
C ASN A 104 -10.77 -1.83 -6.15
N LEU A 105 -11.86 -2.40 -6.66
CA LEU A 105 -12.33 -3.73 -6.25
C LEU A 105 -11.33 -4.83 -6.63
N ALA A 106 -10.79 -4.77 -7.85
CA ALA A 106 -9.74 -5.68 -8.29
C ALA A 106 -8.47 -5.53 -7.45
N GLY A 107 -8.10 -4.29 -7.10
CA GLY A 107 -6.96 -3.98 -6.22
C GLY A 107 -7.16 -4.55 -4.82
N TRP A 108 -8.36 -4.40 -4.26
CA TRP A 108 -8.71 -4.99 -2.96
C TRP A 108 -8.57 -6.52 -2.99
N PHE A 109 -9.14 -7.16 -4.01
CA PHE A 109 -9.04 -8.62 -4.17
C PHE A 109 -7.59 -9.06 -4.28
N PHE A 110 -6.78 -8.33 -5.06
CA PHE A 110 -5.34 -8.58 -5.17
C PHE A 110 -4.64 -8.46 -3.81
N ILE A 111 -4.87 -7.39 -3.05
CA ILE A 111 -4.27 -7.20 -1.72
C ILE A 111 -4.65 -8.35 -0.78
N VAL A 112 -5.93 -8.76 -0.75
CA VAL A 112 -6.42 -9.81 0.17
C VAL A 112 -5.88 -11.20 -0.19
N VAL A 113 -5.77 -11.51 -1.49
CA VAL A 113 -5.37 -12.85 -1.96
C VAL A 113 -3.86 -12.97 -2.05
N ARG A 114 -3.18 -12.00 -2.67
CA ARG A 114 -1.73 -12.03 -2.88
C ARG A 114 -0.94 -11.47 -1.69
N LYS A 115 -1.59 -10.69 -0.84
CA LYS A 115 -1.01 -10.16 0.41
C LYS A 115 0.37 -9.52 0.20
N PRO A 116 0.51 -8.54 -0.72
CA PRO A 116 1.76 -7.80 -0.90
C PRO A 116 2.16 -7.03 0.38
N PHE A 117 1.18 -6.71 1.23
CA PHE A 117 1.34 -6.15 2.56
C PHE A 117 0.12 -6.47 3.43
N HIS A 118 0.28 -6.35 4.74
CA HIS A 118 -0.76 -6.55 5.74
C HIS A 118 -0.99 -5.29 6.59
N VAL A 119 -2.12 -5.27 7.32
CA VAL A 119 -2.32 -4.29 8.40
C VAL A 119 -1.21 -4.47 9.43
N GLY A 120 -0.51 -3.39 9.75
CA GLY A 120 0.67 -3.36 10.59
C GLY A 120 1.99 -3.28 9.84
N ASP A 121 2.03 -3.52 8.52
CA ASP A 121 3.26 -3.39 7.74
C ASP A 121 3.60 -1.93 7.49
N ARG A 122 4.91 -1.62 7.50
CA ARG A 122 5.41 -0.35 6.98
C ARG A 122 5.60 -0.46 5.49
N VAL A 123 4.94 0.40 4.72
CA VAL A 123 4.95 0.38 3.26
C VAL A 123 5.20 1.77 2.68
N GLN A 124 5.74 1.81 1.48
CA GLN A 124 5.78 2.98 0.62
C GLN A 124 5.08 2.67 -0.70
N VAL A 125 4.11 3.51 -1.04
CA VAL A 125 3.36 3.43 -2.29
C VAL A 125 3.43 4.80 -2.97
N GLY A 126 4.17 4.86 -4.08
CA GLY A 126 4.52 6.14 -4.71
C GLY A 126 5.28 7.07 -3.74
N PRO A 127 4.85 8.33 -3.57
CA PRO A 127 5.53 9.28 -2.69
C PRO A 127 5.15 9.15 -1.20
N HIS A 128 4.18 8.29 -0.87
CA HIS A 128 3.67 8.19 0.49
C HIS A 128 4.23 6.96 1.19
N THR A 129 4.79 7.17 2.39
CA THR A 129 5.31 6.12 3.26
C THR A 129 4.54 6.14 4.57
N GLY A 130 4.19 4.96 5.09
CA GLY A 130 3.40 4.85 6.31
C GLY A 130 3.20 3.42 6.78
N ASP A 131 2.63 3.28 7.97
CA ASP A 131 2.18 1.99 8.49
C ASP A 131 0.73 1.73 8.05
N VAL A 132 0.43 0.57 7.47
CA VAL A 132 -0.93 0.21 7.05
C VAL A 132 -1.81 -0.01 8.27
N ILE A 133 -2.91 0.74 8.39
CA ILE A 133 -3.82 0.65 9.53
C ILE A 133 -5.15 -0.04 9.21
N ASP A 134 -5.56 -0.05 7.93
CA ASP A 134 -6.84 -0.62 7.52
C ASP A 134 -6.86 -0.92 6.02
N ILE A 135 -7.61 -1.96 5.61
CA ILE A 135 -7.79 -2.35 4.20
C ILE A 135 -9.30 -2.54 3.96
N ARG A 136 -9.91 -1.63 3.19
CA ARG A 136 -11.34 -1.63 2.85
C ARG A 136 -11.55 -1.91 1.36
N LEU A 137 -12.81 -2.11 0.97
CA LEU A 137 -13.23 -2.52 -0.37
C LEU A 137 -12.69 -1.62 -1.51
N PHE A 138 -12.66 -0.30 -1.32
CA PHE A 138 -12.22 0.64 -2.36
C PHE A 138 -10.89 1.34 -2.06
N GLN A 139 -10.43 1.29 -0.81
CA GLN A 139 -9.22 1.97 -0.38
C GLN A 139 -8.57 1.24 0.80
N PHE A 140 -7.25 1.38 0.93
CA PHE A 140 -6.50 1.05 2.13
C PHE A 140 -6.02 2.34 2.79
N THR A 141 -5.68 2.27 4.06
CA THR A 141 -5.34 3.44 4.87
C THR A 141 -3.98 3.24 5.48
N ILE A 142 -3.13 4.27 5.38
CA ILE A 142 -1.80 4.30 6.00
C ILE A 142 -1.70 5.47 6.97
N LEU A 143 -0.98 5.26 8.07
CA LEU A 143 -0.55 6.31 8.98
C LEU A 143 0.79 6.86 8.48
N GLU A 144 0.79 8.10 7.97
CA GLU A 144 1.93 8.71 7.28
C GLU A 144 3.12 8.88 8.24
N ILE A 145 4.30 8.48 7.76
CA ILE A 145 5.60 8.80 8.36
C ILE A 145 6.41 9.68 7.41
N GLY A 146 7.34 10.47 7.96
CA GLY A 146 8.17 11.36 7.15
C GLY A 146 7.42 12.57 6.61
N ASN A 147 7.82 13.08 5.43
CA ASN A 147 7.27 14.27 4.79
C ASN A 147 7.62 15.60 5.50
N TRP A 148 6.81 16.02 6.48
CA TRP A 148 7.01 17.30 7.20
C TRP A 148 7.88 17.15 8.45
N VAL A 149 8.03 15.92 8.94
CA VAL A 149 8.91 15.59 10.04
C VAL A 149 10.14 14.92 9.43
N ASP A 150 11.32 15.49 9.65
CA ASP A 150 12.61 14.92 9.20
C ASP A 150 13.01 13.71 10.07
N ALA A 151 12.12 12.70 10.09
CA ALA A 151 12.30 11.44 10.78
C ALA A 151 11.26 10.40 10.34
N ASP A 152 11.60 9.12 10.49
CA ASP A 152 10.73 7.95 10.29
C ASP A 152 9.67 7.76 11.42
N GLN A 153 9.15 8.88 11.95
CA GLN A 153 8.08 8.90 12.95
C GLN A 153 6.75 9.32 12.33
N SER A 154 5.67 8.90 13.01
CA SER A 154 4.32 9.24 12.60
C SER A 154 4.10 10.75 12.62
N THR A 155 3.59 11.28 11.52
CA THR A 155 3.14 12.67 11.41
C THR A 155 1.78 12.88 12.07
N GLY A 156 1.07 11.79 12.41
CA GLY A 156 -0.34 11.81 12.81
C GLY A 156 -1.33 11.93 11.65
N ARG A 157 -0.86 12.12 10.40
CA ARG A 157 -1.73 12.19 9.23
C ARG A 157 -2.15 10.78 8.78
N ILE A 158 -3.43 10.65 8.48
CA ILE A 158 -4.01 9.43 7.92
C ILE A 158 -4.22 9.65 6.42
N ILE A 159 -3.66 8.77 5.60
CA ILE A 159 -3.79 8.82 4.15
C ILE A 159 -4.65 7.65 3.69
N HIS A 160 -5.74 7.97 3.00
CA HIS A 160 -6.58 6.98 2.32
C HIS A 160 -6.12 6.83 0.87
N MET A 161 -5.69 5.63 0.51
CA MET A 161 -5.19 5.31 -0.82
C MET A 161 -6.18 4.41 -1.56
N PRO A 162 -6.61 4.80 -2.77
CA PRO A 162 -7.42 3.91 -3.61
C PRO A 162 -6.68 2.60 -3.86
N ASN A 163 -7.34 1.46 -3.68
CA ASN A 163 -6.71 0.14 -3.84
C ASN A 163 -6.12 -0.05 -5.24
N GLY A 164 -6.71 0.56 -6.27
CA GLY A 164 -6.23 0.48 -7.64
C GLY A 164 -4.81 1.01 -7.83
N LYS A 165 -4.30 1.84 -6.90
CA LYS A 165 -2.92 2.32 -6.92
C LYS A 165 -1.88 1.20 -6.84
N VAL A 166 -2.22 0.03 -6.31
CA VAL A 166 -1.31 -1.13 -6.27
C VAL A 166 -0.97 -1.70 -7.65
N PHE A 167 -1.70 -1.33 -8.70
CA PHE A 167 -1.36 -1.73 -10.07
C PHE A 167 -0.58 -0.67 -10.83
N LEU A 168 -0.58 0.57 -10.34
CA LEU A 168 0.01 1.72 -11.01
C LEU A 168 1.36 2.10 -10.40
N GLU A 169 1.50 1.94 -9.09
CA GLU A 169 2.68 2.33 -8.33
C GLU A 169 3.41 1.10 -7.78
N PRO A 170 4.75 1.11 -7.75
CA PRO A 170 5.50 0.11 -7.00
C PRO A 170 5.18 0.19 -5.51
N GLN A 171 5.13 -0.97 -4.86
CA GLN A 171 4.96 -1.08 -3.41
C GLN A 171 6.28 -1.56 -2.80
N ALA A 172 6.93 -0.70 -2.03
CA ALA A 172 8.06 -1.11 -1.20
C ALA A 172 7.54 -1.48 0.20
N ASN A 173 7.90 -2.66 0.70
CA ASN A 173 7.53 -3.12 2.03
C ASN A 173 8.79 -3.21 2.89
N PHE A 174 8.78 -2.55 4.04
CA PHE A 174 9.93 -2.47 4.96
C PHE A 174 9.85 -3.52 6.08
N SER A 175 8.74 -4.25 6.19
CA SER A 175 8.46 -5.18 7.29
C SER A 175 8.31 -6.63 6.84
N THR A 176 8.01 -6.88 5.56
CA THR A 176 7.78 -8.25 5.08
C THR A 176 9.08 -9.05 4.96
N GLY A 177 9.10 -10.23 5.61
CA GLY A 177 10.18 -11.21 5.52
C GLY A 177 11.37 -10.88 6.42
N PHE A 178 11.85 -9.65 6.39
CA PHE A 178 13.00 -9.20 7.18
C PHE A 178 12.77 -7.77 7.69
N GLU A 179 12.49 -7.60 8.99
CA GLU A 179 12.17 -6.30 9.59
C GLU A 179 13.39 -5.42 9.88
N TYR A 180 14.46 -5.53 9.10
CA TYR A 180 15.62 -4.65 9.22
C TYR A 180 15.99 -4.06 7.87
N ILE A 181 16.41 -2.80 7.95
CA ILE A 181 16.95 -2.04 6.83
C ILE A 181 18.38 -1.65 7.11
N TRP A 182 19.14 -1.43 6.04
CA TRP A 182 20.46 -0.82 6.15
C TRP A 182 20.29 0.69 6.33
N ASN A 183 20.77 1.20 7.45
CA ASN A 183 20.88 2.63 7.70
C ASN A 183 22.33 3.11 7.53
N GLU A 184 22.49 4.34 7.05
CA GLU A 184 23.79 4.98 6.87
C GLU A 184 23.85 6.33 7.59
N MET A 185 24.79 6.46 8.54
CA MET A 185 25.07 7.70 9.24
C MET A 185 26.40 8.28 8.78
N LYS A 186 26.41 9.56 8.43
CA LYS A 186 27.59 10.24 7.88
C LYS A 186 28.22 11.13 8.94
N VAL A 187 29.46 10.84 9.29
CA VAL A 187 30.28 11.62 10.23
C VAL A 187 31.40 12.27 9.43
N ASN A 188 31.47 13.59 9.40
CA ASN A 188 32.52 14.31 8.67
C ASN A 188 33.54 14.87 9.66
N ILE A 189 34.81 14.64 9.41
CA ILE A 189 35.94 15.14 10.22
C ILE A 189 36.92 15.92 9.35
N THR A 190 37.67 16.85 9.93
CA THR A 190 38.63 17.70 9.20
C THR A 190 39.81 16.88 8.65
N PHE A 191 40.57 17.44 7.71
CA PHE A 191 41.77 16.78 7.17
C PHE A 191 42.89 16.65 8.20
N GLU A 192 42.93 17.58 9.16
CA GLU A 192 43.88 17.59 10.27
C GLU A 192 43.53 16.56 11.35
N SER A 193 42.31 16.01 11.32
CA SER A 193 41.87 15.02 12.29
C SER A 193 42.53 13.67 12.05
N ASN A 194 42.81 12.94 13.13
CA ASN A 194 43.26 11.55 13.06
C ASN A 194 42.10 10.64 12.62
N TRP A 195 41.94 10.47 11.31
CA TRP A 195 40.80 9.76 10.75
C TRP A 195 40.81 8.26 11.08
N GLN A 196 41.98 7.64 11.26
CA GLN A 196 42.10 6.24 11.67
C GLN A 196 41.55 6.05 13.08
N LYS A 197 42.00 6.89 14.02
CA LYS A 197 41.51 6.86 15.41
C LYS A 197 40.00 7.14 15.49
N ALA A 198 39.52 8.12 14.72
CA ALA A 198 38.09 8.39 14.63
C ALA A 198 37.32 7.18 14.10
N LYS A 199 37.82 6.51 13.06
CA LYS A 199 37.22 5.29 12.51
C LYS A 199 37.18 4.16 13.55
N ASP A 200 38.27 3.92 14.27
CA ASP A 200 38.34 2.86 15.29
C ASP A 200 37.31 3.10 16.42
N ILE A 201 37.15 4.35 16.86
CA ILE A 201 36.13 4.74 17.83
C ILE A 201 34.72 4.48 17.30
N LEU A 202 34.43 4.85 16.05
CA LEU A 202 33.13 4.60 15.43
C LEU A 202 32.85 3.11 15.27
N ASP A 203 33.84 2.32 14.86
CA ASP A 203 33.76 0.87 14.76
C ASP A 203 33.44 0.28 16.14
N GLN A 204 34.08 0.72 17.22
CA GLN A 204 33.77 0.25 18.57
C GLN A 204 32.34 0.59 18.99
N ILE A 205 31.91 1.84 18.81
CA ILE A 205 30.55 2.29 19.17
C ILE A 205 29.49 1.46 18.45
N ILE A 206 29.65 1.21 17.15
CA ILE A 206 28.62 0.50 16.38
C ILE A 206 28.61 -1.01 16.67
N HIS A 207 29.77 -1.60 16.94
CA HIS A 207 29.85 -3.00 17.37
C HIS A 207 29.18 -3.18 18.73
N ASP A 208 29.42 -2.28 19.68
CA ASP A 208 28.78 -2.33 21.00
C ASP A 208 27.25 -2.16 20.91
N TYR A 209 26.77 -1.24 20.07
CA TYR A 209 25.33 -1.05 19.84
C TYR A 209 24.67 -2.26 19.16
N SER A 210 25.36 -2.90 18.23
CA SER A 210 24.78 -3.91 17.32
C SER A 210 24.93 -5.37 17.81
N LYS A 211 25.57 -5.60 18.97
CA LYS A 211 25.79 -6.95 19.54
C LYS A 211 24.52 -7.80 19.60
N ASP A 212 23.44 -7.24 20.13
CA ASP A 212 22.17 -7.96 20.30
C ASP A 212 21.35 -8.03 19.01
N ILE A 213 21.49 -7.03 18.14
CA ILE A 213 20.78 -6.94 16.87
C ILE A 213 21.28 -8.01 15.89
N HIS A 214 22.60 -8.24 15.84
CA HIS A 214 23.22 -9.17 14.91
C HIS A 214 22.68 -10.60 15.06
N ILE A 215 22.53 -11.08 16.30
CA ILE A 215 22.05 -12.44 16.58
C ILE A 215 20.59 -12.62 16.16
N LYS A 216 19.74 -11.63 16.42
CA LYS A 216 18.31 -11.67 16.04
C LYS A 216 18.14 -11.55 14.53
N ALA A 217 18.81 -10.56 13.93
CA ALA A 217 18.74 -10.32 12.49
C ALA A 217 19.21 -11.53 11.67
N GLN A 218 20.25 -12.25 12.12
CA GLN A 218 20.74 -13.42 11.40
C GLN A 218 19.76 -14.60 11.41
N LYS A 219 19.02 -14.81 12.51
CA LYS A 219 17.94 -15.80 12.57
C LYS A 219 16.79 -15.42 11.64
N GLU A 220 16.36 -14.16 11.69
CA GLU A 220 15.27 -13.67 10.85
C GLU A 220 15.62 -13.73 9.34
N ILE A 221 16.87 -13.42 8.95
CA ILE A 221 17.31 -13.55 7.55
C ILE A 221 17.28 -14.99 7.09
N GLN A 222 17.71 -15.94 7.93
CA GLN A 222 17.63 -17.36 7.56
C GLN A 222 16.19 -17.79 7.32
N GLU A 223 15.24 -17.34 8.14
CA GLU A 223 13.82 -17.61 7.93
C GLU A 223 13.29 -16.92 6.66
N ALA A 224 13.64 -15.66 6.44
CA ALA A 224 13.28 -14.90 5.24
C ALA A 224 13.81 -15.56 3.96
N SER A 225 15.04 -16.09 4.01
CA SER A 225 15.71 -16.72 2.87
C SER A 225 15.01 -17.98 2.35
N LYS A 226 14.14 -18.59 3.17
CA LYS A 226 13.31 -19.74 2.76
C LYS A 226 12.22 -19.35 1.78
N ASN A 227 11.69 -18.14 1.94
CA ASN A 227 10.55 -17.64 1.16
C ASN A 227 10.98 -16.64 0.08
N TYR A 228 12.13 -15.99 0.27
CA TYR A 228 12.67 -14.97 -0.62
C TYR A 228 14.13 -15.26 -0.94
N MET A 229 14.57 -14.99 -2.18
CA MET A 229 15.99 -15.10 -2.56
C MET A 229 16.81 -13.92 -2.02
N ILE A 230 16.84 -13.75 -0.70
CA ILE A 230 17.58 -12.72 0.00
C ILE A 230 18.87 -13.35 0.52
N TYR A 231 20.01 -12.97 -0.05
CA TYR A 231 21.33 -13.43 0.38
C TYR A 231 22.19 -12.25 0.82
N TYR A 232 22.39 -12.12 2.13
CA TYR A 232 23.33 -11.17 2.72
C TYR A 232 24.57 -11.91 3.19
N LYS A 233 25.73 -11.57 2.62
CA LYS A 233 27.01 -12.19 2.97
C LYS A 233 27.61 -11.63 4.28
N HIS A 234 27.34 -10.36 4.57
CA HIS A 234 27.88 -9.65 5.72
C HIS A 234 26.77 -8.85 6.40
N LEU A 235 26.45 -9.22 7.65
CA LEU A 235 25.42 -8.59 8.49
C LEU A 235 26.01 -7.75 9.63
N THR A 236 27.33 -7.66 9.67
CA THR A 236 28.06 -6.86 10.64
C THR A 236 28.05 -5.40 10.21
N PRO A 237 28.00 -4.46 11.16
CA PRO A 237 28.17 -3.05 10.85
C PRO A 237 29.57 -2.78 10.28
N ILE A 238 29.69 -1.76 9.43
CA ILE A 238 30.95 -1.38 8.77
C ILE A 238 31.04 0.14 8.70
N VAL A 239 32.23 0.69 8.98
CA VAL A 239 32.54 2.10 8.75
C VAL A 239 33.34 2.28 7.45
N TYR A 240 32.74 2.96 6.47
CA TYR A 240 33.39 3.31 5.20
C TYR A 240 34.08 4.66 5.26
N THR A 241 35.25 4.77 4.65
CA THR A 241 36.01 6.02 4.55
C THR A 241 35.89 6.60 3.14
N LYS A 242 35.55 7.88 3.01
CA LYS A 242 35.52 8.62 1.75
C LYS A 242 36.13 10.01 1.94
N VAL A 243 37.05 10.40 1.07
CA VAL A 243 37.59 11.77 1.03
C VAL A 243 36.58 12.71 0.35
N MET A 244 36.45 13.93 0.87
CA MET A 244 35.56 14.98 0.37
C MET A 244 36.30 16.32 0.24
N ASP A 245 35.65 17.32 -0.35
CA ASP A 245 36.27 18.63 -0.61
C ASP A 245 36.75 19.38 0.65
N PHE A 246 36.11 19.14 1.79
CA PHE A 246 36.38 19.84 3.06
C PHE A 246 36.70 18.90 4.24
N GLY A 247 37.10 17.65 3.95
CA GLY A 247 37.52 16.71 4.99
C GLY A 247 37.35 15.24 4.62
N VAL A 248 37.34 14.38 5.65
CA VAL A 248 37.12 12.94 5.52
C VAL A 248 35.73 12.59 6.03
N ARG A 249 34.95 11.85 5.24
CA ARG A 249 33.64 11.30 5.62
C ARG A 249 33.79 9.85 6.05
N LEU A 250 33.41 9.57 7.29
CA LEU A 250 33.24 8.23 7.83
C LEU A 250 31.74 7.89 7.81
N THR A 251 31.35 6.89 7.04
CA THR A 251 29.94 6.47 6.89
C THR A 251 29.73 5.17 7.63
N ILE A 252 28.97 5.22 8.72
CA ILE A 252 28.59 4.07 9.53
C ILE A 252 27.40 3.41 8.85
N ARG A 253 27.54 2.16 8.43
CA ARG A 253 26.47 1.35 7.84
C ARG A 253 26.11 0.22 8.79
N TYR A 254 24.85 0.13 9.19
CA TYR A 254 24.38 -0.87 10.15
C TYR A 254 22.92 -1.27 9.88
N LEU A 255 22.52 -2.42 10.43
CA LEU A 255 21.14 -2.90 10.36
C LEU A 255 20.33 -2.32 11.52
N CYS A 256 19.14 -1.80 11.23
CA CYS A 256 18.20 -1.36 12.24
C CYS A 256 16.76 -1.66 11.83
N ASN A 257 15.88 -1.83 12.83
CA ASN A 257 14.45 -1.89 12.56
C ASN A 257 13.96 -0.52 12.05
N PRO A 258 13.17 -0.44 10.96
CA PRO A 258 12.66 0.81 10.41
C PRO A 258 11.98 1.74 11.44
N ARG A 259 11.32 1.17 12.45
CA ARG A 259 10.63 1.94 13.50
C ARG A 259 11.57 2.51 14.55
N GLN A 260 12.74 1.90 14.71
CA GLN A 260 13.75 2.29 15.69
C GLN A 260 14.87 3.13 15.08
N ARG A 261 14.86 3.38 13.76
CA ARG A 261 15.92 4.09 13.06
C ARG A 261 16.30 5.41 13.74
N ARG A 262 15.34 6.31 14.00
CA ARG A 262 15.58 7.58 14.71
C ARG A 262 16.18 7.37 16.11
N GLY A 263 15.67 6.39 16.85
CA GLY A 263 16.16 6.06 18.18
C GLY A 263 17.62 5.58 18.14
N SER A 264 17.93 4.70 17.18
CA SER A 264 19.29 4.21 16.96
C SER A 264 20.25 5.32 16.57
N GLU A 265 19.86 6.20 15.65
CA GLU A 265 20.68 7.34 15.24
C GLU A 265 20.95 8.27 16.43
N ASN A 266 19.94 8.56 17.25
CA ASN A 266 20.11 9.39 18.44
C ASN A 266 21.10 8.77 19.43
N THR A 267 20.95 7.50 19.77
CA THR A 267 21.87 6.82 20.71
C THR A 267 23.30 6.79 20.16
N ILE A 268 23.47 6.45 18.88
CA ILE A 268 24.78 6.41 18.23
C ILE A 268 25.41 7.80 18.21
N TRP A 269 24.67 8.85 17.82
CA TRP A 269 25.19 10.22 17.82
C TRP A 269 25.59 10.72 19.21
N GLN A 270 24.81 10.45 20.24
CA GLN A 270 25.17 10.82 21.62
C GLN A 270 26.50 10.17 22.05
N ASN A 271 26.70 8.90 21.70
CA ASN A 271 27.95 8.19 21.98
C ASN A 271 29.13 8.77 21.19
N ILE A 272 28.91 9.10 19.90
CA ILE A 272 29.94 9.71 19.03
C ILE A 272 30.37 11.06 19.59
N LEU A 273 29.41 11.94 19.90
CA LEU A 273 29.70 13.27 20.43
C LEU A 273 30.46 13.17 21.76
N THR A 274 30.06 12.25 22.63
CA THR A 274 30.73 12.02 23.93
C THR A 274 32.15 11.48 23.75
N ALA A 275 32.36 10.56 22.80
CA ALA A 275 33.67 9.98 22.54
C ALA A 275 34.62 10.99 21.87
N PHE A 276 34.16 11.67 20.82
CA PHE A 276 34.99 12.63 20.08
C PHE A 276 35.35 13.85 20.94
N ASN A 277 34.49 14.28 21.86
CA ASN A 277 34.81 15.37 22.78
C ASN A 277 35.97 15.06 23.75
N LYS A 278 36.32 13.77 23.93
CA LYS A 278 37.49 13.37 24.74
C LYS A 278 38.80 13.42 23.94
N GLU A 279 38.72 13.54 22.61
CA GLU A 279 39.86 13.41 21.72
C GLU A 279 40.21 14.74 21.05
N PRO A 280 41.32 15.40 21.44
CA PRO A 280 41.67 16.73 20.92
C PRO A 280 42.12 16.71 19.46
N ASP A 281 42.49 15.54 18.93
CA ASP A 281 42.95 15.32 17.56
C ASP A 281 41.81 14.91 16.60
N ILE A 282 40.55 15.02 17.03
CA ILE A 282 39.37 14.74 16.20
C ILE A 282 38.43 15.94 16.22
N GLN A 283 38.19 16.54 15.06
CA GLN A 283 37.33 17.71 14.89
C GLN A 283 36.30 17.46 13.79
N PHE A 284 35.04 17.82 14.06
CA PHE A 284 34.00 17.74 13.05
C PHE A 284 34.24 18.74 11.93
N ALA A 285 34.11 18.27 10.69
CA ALA A 285 34.20 19.13 9.52
C ALA A 285 32.89 19.87 9.26
N TYR A 286 33.03 21.15 8.97
CA TYR A 286 31.99 22.03 8.45
C TYR A 286 32.50 22.61 7.11
N PRO A 287 31.60 23.05 6.21
CA PRO A 287 32.03 23.72 4.99
C PRO A 287 32.94 24.91 5.33
N THR A 288 34.19 24.85 4.90
CA THR A 288 35.22 25.86 5.19
C THR A 288 35.87 26.32 3.89
N THR A 289 36.30 27.58 3.87
CA THR A 289 37.10 28.16 2.79
C THR A 289 38.33 28.79 3.41
N ARG A 290 39.51 28.36 2.96
CA ARG A 290 40.77 28.89 3.44
C ARG A 290 41.26 29.97 2.50
N PHE A 291 41.38 31.19 3.01
CA PHE A 291 42.01 32.30 2.29
C PHE A 291 43.50 32.33 2.61
N TYR A 292 44.32 32.43 1.57
CA TYR A 292 45.76 32.67 1.70
C TYR A 292 46.05 34.09 1.25
N LYS A 293 46.71 34.86 2.11
CA LYS A 293 47.20 36.20 1.74
C LYS A 293 48.54 36.03 1.03
N ALA A 294 48.63 36.50 -0.22
CA ALA A 294 49.87 36.45 -0.97
C ALA A 294 50.98 37.23 -0.23
N GLY A 295 52.08 36.55 0.11
CA GLY A 295 53.26 37.15 0.75
C GLY A 295 53.51 36.76 2.21
N GLU A 296 52.56 36.11 2.91
CA GLU A 296 52.83 35.53 4.24
C GLU A 296 53.42 34.12 4.07
N ALA A 297 54.74 34.01 4.20
CA ALA A 297 55.43 32.74 4.37
C ALA A 297 55.00 32.11 5.70
N THR A 298 53.86 31.43 5.71
CA THR A 298 53.47 30.58 6.81
C THR A 298 54.22 29.26 6.67
N ASN A 299 54.76 28.74 7.78
CA ASN A 299 55.37 27.39 7.93
C ASN A 299 54.41 26.23 7.54
N ALA A 300 53.31 26.51 6.85
CA ALA A 300 52.32 25.57 6.34
C ALA A 300 52.79 24.78 5.13
N GLN A 301 53.97 25.08 4.55
CA GLN A 301 54.57 24.27 3.47
C GLN A 301 55.05 22.87 3.91
N GLN A 302 54.97 22.51 5.20
CA GLN A 302 55.46 21.22 5.72
C GLN A 302 54.37 20.22 6.14
N ARG A 303 53.08 20.55 6.01
CA ARG A 303 52.01 19.58 6.32
C ARG A 303 51.38 19.12 5.01
N ASN A 304 51.93 18.01 4.52
CA ASN A 304 51.70 17.40 3.23
C ASN A 304 50.23 17.25 2.83
N LEU A 305 50.05 17.33 1.51
CA LEU A 305 49.03 16.67 0.69
C LEU A 305 48.65 15.28 1.17
#